data_AF-A0A946RBQ7-F1
#
_entry.id   AF-A0A946RBQ7-F1
#
_cell.length_a   1.000
_cell.length_b   1.000
_cell.length_c   1.000
_cell.angle_alpha   90.00
_cell.angle_beta   90.00
_cell.angle_gamma   90.00
#
_symmetry.space_group_name_H-M   'P 1'
#
loop_
_entity.id
_entity.type
_entity.pdbx_description
1 polymer ?
#
loop_
_entity_poly.entity_id
_entity_poly.type
_entity_poly.pdbx_seq_one_letter_code
_entity_poly.pdbx_strand_id
1 'polypeptide(L)'
;QIKDKLKNNILPSCMGLFDISLVSNNNKNIIELTLASGREKPYYIRRYGLSPKGCFIRVGSASEPMDVNQIEDMFSRRTRVSIGKIKSNKQDLSFEQLKIYYEEFNRTLNDQFASNLELLTEKGAFNLWCVFII
;
A
#
# COMPACT_ATOMS: atom_id res chain seq x y z
N GLN A 1 6.67 25.55 16.89
CA GLN A 1 5.29 25.88 16.48
C GLN A 1 4.88 25.26 15.15
N ILE A 2 5.49 25.58 13.99
CA ILE A 2 5.08 25.00 12.69
C ILE A 2 5.27 23.48 12.67
N LYS A 3 6.44 23.00 13.13
CA LYS A 3 6.76 21.57 13.28
C LYS A 3 5.70 20.80 14.06
N ASP A 4 5.22 21.38 15.17
CA ASP A 4 4.24 20.75 16.05
C ASP A 4 2.86 20.66 15.39
N LYS A 5 2.47 21.69 14.62
CA LYS A 5 1.22 21.67 13.86
C LYS A 5 1.24 20.58 12.78
N LEU A 6 2.35 20.41 12.06
CA LEU A 6 2.47 19.35 11.05
C LEU A 6 2.43 17.95 11.70
N LYS A 7 3.17 17.76 12.79
CA LYS A 7 3.21 16.50 13.54
C LYS A 7 1.83 16.09 14.08
N ASN A 8 1.11 17.02 14.67
CA ASN A 8 -0.12 16.71 15.41
C ASN A 8 -1.35 16.64 14.50
N ASN A 9 -1.37 17.38 13.39
CA ASN A 9 -2.57 17.50 12.55
C ASN A 9 -2.55 16.62 11.28
N ILE A 10 -1.43 16.00 10.92
CA ILE A 10 -1.32 15.14 9.75
C ILE A 10 -1.18 13.67 10.16
N LEU A 11 -1.88 12.80 9.45
CA LEU A 11 -1.76 11.34 9.54
C LEU A 11 -1.61 10.75 8.13
N PRO A 12 -0.82 9.68 7.93
CA PRO A 12 0.19 9.14 8.85
C PRO A 12 1.27 10.17 9.23
N SER A 13 2.13 9.86 10.21
CA SER A 13 3.11 10.83 10.71
C SER A 13 4.03 11.30 9.58
N CYS A 14 4.10 12.62 9.36
CA CYS A 14 5.02 13.23 8.39
C CYS A 14 6.40 13.55 8.97
N MET A 15 6.70 13.09 10.19
CA MET A 15 7.98 13.38 10.85
C MET A 15 9.15 12.83 10.02
N GLY A 16 10.16 13.68 9.78
CA GLY A 16 11.32 13.34 8.94
C GLY A 16 11.08 13.47 7.43
N LEU A 17 9.86 13.82 7.01
CA LEU A 17 9.54 14.10 5.61
C LEU A 17 9.51 15.59 5.29
N PHE A 18 9.89 16.45 6.22
CA PHE A 18 9.95 17.88 5.98
C PHE A 18 11.16 18.52 6.63
N ASP A 19 11.64 19.58 5.99
CA ASP A 19 12.67 20.47 6.50
C ASP A 19 12.19 21.92 6.47
N ILE A 20 12.62 22.71 7.46
CA ILE A 20 12.22 24.11 7.62
C ILE A 20 13.48 24.96 7.70
N SER A 21 13.69 25.79 6.68
CA SER A 21 14.81 26.73 6.56
C SER A 21 14.31 28.17 6.64
N LEU A 22 15.17 29.07 7.12
CA LEU A 22 14.95 30.51 7.09
C LEU A 22 15.85 31.12 6.02
N VAL A 23 15.25 31.75 5.03
CA VAL A 23 15.94 32.40 3.93
C VAL A 23 15.69 33.90 4.00
N SER A 24 16.75 34.70 3.97
CA SER A 24 16.63 36.16 3.86
C SER A 24 16.63 36.55 2.39
N ASN A 25 15.57 37.22 1.95
CA ASN A 25 15.49 37.77 0.59
C ASN A 25 14.95 39.20 0.68
N ASN A 26 15.66 40.17 0.10
CA ASN A 26 15.29 41.59 0.09
C ASN A 26 14.90 42.15 1.47
N ASN A 27 15.72 41.91 2.49
CA ASN A 27 15.47 42.31 3.89
C ASN A 27 14.19 41.72 4.54
N LYS A 28 13.60 40.69 3.94
CA LYS A 28 12.48 39.94 4.51
C LYS A 28 12.92 38.53 4.86
N ASN A 29 12.52 38.06 6.03
CA ASN A 29 12.71 36.68 6.44
C ASN A 29 11.58 35.82 5.85
N ILE A 30 11.94 34.83 5.04
CA ILE A 30 11.04 33.88 4.41
C ILE A 30 11.26 32.51 5.08
N ILE A 31 10.17 31.85 5.45
CA ILE A 31 10.21 30.46 5.91
C ILE A 31 10.02 29.57 4.70
N GLU A 32 11.05 28.80 4.36
CA GLU A 32 10.99 27.79 3.31
C GLU A 32 10.71 26.43 3.95
N LEU A 33 9.74 25.71 3.37
CA LEU A 33 9.31 24.38 3.82
C LEU A 33 9.50 23.40 2.66
N THR A 34 10.42 22.48 2.82
CA THR A 34 10.68 21.40 1.85
C THR A 34 9.99 20.13 2.33
N LEU A 35 9.27 19.45 1.43
CA LEU A 35 8.48 18.25 1.73
C LEU A 35 8.88 17.07 0.83
N ALA A 36 9.15 15.92 1.44
CA ALA A 36 9.32 14.65 0.78
C ALA A 36 7.99 13.87 0.72
N SER A 37 7.81 13.06 -0.33
CA SER A 37 6.52 12.44 -0.64
C SER A 37 6.09 11.33 0.34
N GLY A 38 7.03 10.67 1.01
CA GLY A 38 6.77 9.54 1.91
C GLY A 38 6.21 8.28 1.24
N ARG A 39 6.15 7.18 2.00
CA ARG A 39 5.65 5.86 1.53
C ARG A 39 4.22 5.57 1.99
N GLU A 40 3.72 6.30 2.98
CA GLU A 40 2.44 6.01 3.63
C GLU A 40 1.29 6.86 3.11
N LYS A 41 1.22 7.02 1.79
CA LYS A 41 0.13 7.76 1.15
C LYS A 41 -1.20 7.01 1.30
N PRO A 42 -2.34 7.72 1.27
CA PRO A 42 -2.45 9.18 1.25
C PRO A 42 -2.24 9.78 2.66
N TYR A 43 -1.60 10.96 2.71
CA TYR A 43 -1.54 11.78 3.92
C TYR A 43 -2.81 12.65 4.00
N TYR A 44 -3.36 12.79 5.21
CA TYR A 44 -4.62 13.47 5.44
C TYR A 44 -4.62 14.28 6.74
N ILE A 45 -5.50 15.28 6.79
CA ILE A 45 -5.73 16.09 7.98
C ILE A 45 -6.47 15.22 9.01
N ARG A 46 -5.86 15.00 10.17
CA ARG A 46 -6.34 14.13 11.27
C ARG A 46 -7.81 14.37 11.60
N ARG A 47 -8.24 15.63 11.65
CA ARG A 47 -9.62 16.02 12.01
C ARG A 47 -10.67 15.49 11.03
N TYR A 48 -10.34 15.35 9.75
CA TYR A 48 -11.29 15.00 8.68
C TYR A 48 -11.16 13.55 8.21
N GLY A 49 -10.11 12.84 8.63
CA GLY A 49 -9.87 11.45 8.25
C GLY A 49 -9.55 11.28 6.76
N LEU A 50 -9.62 10.03 6.30
CA LEU A 50 -9.50 9.65 4.89
C LEU A 50 -10.78 10.00 4.13
N SER A 51 -10.97 11.29 3.85
CA SER A 51 -12.12 11.81 3.12
C SER A 51 -11.69 12.91 2.15
N PRO A 52 -12.52 13.28 1.16
CA PRO A 52 -12.24 14.41 0.29
C PRO A 52 -12.01 15.74 1.03
N LYS A 53 -12.51 15.86 2.28
CA LYS A 53 -12.27 17.03 3.15
C LYS A 53 -10.91 16.98 3.87
N GLY A 54 -10.28 15.81 3.92
CA GLY A 54 -9.00 15.58 4.62
C GLY A 54 -7.82 15.29 3.69
N CYS A 55 -8.07 14.76 2.50
CA CYS A 55 -7.06 14.39 1.51
C CYS A 55 -7.03 15.40 0.36
N PHE A 56 -5.84 15.92 0.07
CA PHE A 56 -5.64 16.92 -0.98
C PHE A 56 -4.49 16.53 -1.91
N ILE A 57 -4.64 16.83 -3.19
CA ILE A 57 -3.61 16.66 -4.21
C ILE A 57 -3.28 18.00 -4.84
N ARG A 58 -1.99 18.24 -5.11
CA ARG A 58 -1.55 19.42 -5.84
C ARG A 58 -1.74 19.19 -7.33
N VAL A 59 -2.52 20.06 -7.97
CA VAL A 59 -2.73 20.08 -9.42
C VAL A 59 -2.30 21.45 -9.93
N GLY A 60 -1.16 21.50 -10.63
CA GLY A 60 -0.53 22.75 -11.02
C GLY A 60 -0.18 23.62 -9.80
N SER A 61 -0.70 24.84 -9.77
CA SER A 61 -0.51 25.78 -8.66
C SER A 61 -1.50 25.61 -7.50
N ALA A 62 -2.61 24.89 -7.72
CA ALA A 62 -3.70 24.73 -6.76
C ALA A 62 -3.59 23.45 -5.90
N SER A 63 -4.31 23.44 -4.78
CA SER A 63 -4.46 22.28 -3.90
C SER A 63 -5.92 21.85 -3.91
N GLU A 64 -6.23 20.77 -4.61
CA GLU A 64 -7.58 20.28 -4.84
C GLU A 64 -7.91 19.11 -3.88
N PRO A 65 -9.17 18.97 -3.43
CA PRO A 65 -9.59 17.79 -2.69
C PRO A 65 -9.50 16.55 -3.57
N MET A 66 -9.05 15.42 -3.01
CA MET A 66 -9.02 14.14 -3.72
C MET A 66 -10.43 13.54 -3.81
N ASP A 67 -10.73 12.90 -4.94
CA ASP A 67 -11.92 12.05 -5.05
C ASP A 67 -11.76 10.74 -4.25
N VAL A 68 -12.86 10.12 -3.88
CA VAL A 68 -12.90 8.87 -3.11
C VAL A 68 -12.07 7.78 -3.80
N ASN A 69 -12.22 7.63 -5.12
CA ASN A 69 -11.46 6.64 -5.89
C ASN A 69 -9.94 6.86 -5.81
N GLN A 70 -9.49 8.12 -5.80
CA GLN A 70 -8.07 8.46 -5.70
C GLN A 70 -7.51 8.16 -4.30
N ILE A 71 -8.31 8.43 -3.27
CA ILE A 71 -7.96 8.11 -1.87
C ILE A 71 -7.80 6.58 -1.72
N GLU A 72 -8.73 5.81 -2.27
CA GLU A 72 -8.69 4.34 -2.25
C GLU A 72 -7.50 3.78 -3.03
N ASP A 73 -7.21 4.30 -4.23
CA ASP A 73 -6.05 3.89 -5.01
C ASP A 73 -4.75 4.13 -4.24
N MET A 74 -4.56 5.32 -3.66
CA MET A 74 -3.38 5.62 -2.85
C MET A 74 -3.27 4.72 -1.61
N PHE A 75 -4.40 4.44 -0.96
CA PHE A 75 -4.42 3.60 0.23
C PHE A 75 -4.13 2.12 -0.10
N SER A 76 -4.63 1.62 -1.24
CA SER A 76 -4.34 0.28 -1.71
C SER A 76 -2.86 0.09 -2.02
N ARG A 77 -2.20 1.08 -2.64
CA ARG A 77 -0.75 1.05 -2.93
C ARG A 77 0.11 0.99 -1.66
N ARG A 78 -0.39 1.52 -0.53
CA ARG A 78 0.26 1.36 0.77
C ARG A 78 0.22 -0.10 1.24
N THR A 79 -0.91 -0.78 1.03
CA THR A 79 -1.13 -2.15 1.48
C THR A 79 -0.77 -3.11 0.35
N ARG A 80 0.48 -3.61 0.31
CA ARG A 80 0.83 -4.71 -0.59
C ARG A 80 0.06 -5.96 -0.19
N VAL A 81 -1.17 -6.11 -0.68
CA VAL A 81 -1.89 -7.38 -0.59
C VAL A 81 -1.22 -8.30 -1.60
N SER A 82 -0.31 -9.15 -1.12
CA SER A 82 0.26 -10.21 -1.95
C SER A 82 -0.89 -11.07 -2.47
N ILE A 83 -0.84 -11.43 -3.75
CA ILE A 83 -1.81 -12.34 -4.39
C ILE A 83 -1.94 -13.64 -3.57
N GLY A 84 -0.88 -14.06 -2.89
CA GLY A 84 -0.89 -15.25 -2.02
C GLY A 84 -1.67 -15.11 -0.71
N LYS A 85 -2.07 -13.89 -0.35
CA LYS A 85 -2.96 -13.63 0.79
C LYS A 85 -4.43 -13.51 0.39
N ILE A 86 -4.73 -13.44 -0.91
CA ILE A 86 -6.10 -13.31 -1.40
C ILE A 86 -6.68 -14.71 -1.64
N LYS A 87 -7.85 -14.97 -1.08
CA LYS A 87 -8.58 -16.23 -1.29
C LYS A 87 -9.03 -16.34 -2.75
N SER A 88 -8.80 -17.49 -3.38
CA SER A 88 -9.34 -17.80 -4.71
C SER A 88 -10.85 -18.04 -4.66
N ASN A 89 -11.58 -17.58 -5.67
CA ASN A 89 -13.01 -17.90 -5.83
C ASN A 89 -13.22 -19.38 -6.20
N LYS A 90 -12.29 -19.96 -6.97
CA LYS A 90 -12.27 -21.39 -7.31
C LYS A 90 -11.49 -22.14 -6.23
N GLN A 91 -12.15 -23.08 -5.56
CA GLN A 91 -11.54 -23.94 -4.53
C GLN A 91 -11.48 -25.41 -4.97
N ASP A 92 -12.25 -25.75 -5.99
CA ASP A 92 -12.28 -27.01 -6.73
C ASP A 92 -11.16 -27.05 -7.79
N LEU A 93 -9.90 -26.93 -7.36
CA LEU A 93 -8.74 -26.88 -8.24
C LEU A 93 -8.07 -28.25 -8.34
N SER A 94 -7.79 -28.74 -9.56
CA SER A 94 -7.07 -29.99 -9.80
C SER A 94 -5.62 -29.74 -10.21
N PHE A 95 -4.65 -30.12 -9.38
CA PHE A 95 -3.23 -29.85 -9.63
C PHE A 95 -2.57 -30.93 -10.50
N GLU A 96 -3.24 -31.34 -11.59
CA GLU A 96 -2.78 -32.44 -12.45
C GLU A 96 -1.45 -32.11 -13.14
N GLN A 97 -1.31 -30.90 -13.70
CA GLN A 97 -0.06 -30.46 -14.33
C GLN A 97 1.10 -30.43 -13.34
N LEU A 98 0.85 -29.98 -12.10
CA LEU A 98 1.85 -29.96 -11.04
C LEU A 98 2.29 -31.38 -10.66
N LYS A 99 1.35 -32.33 -10.64
CA LYS A 99 1.62 -33.74 -10.36
C LYS A 99 2.51 -34.35 -11.45
N ILE A 100 2.18 -34.13 -12.71
CA ILE A 100 2.98 -34.60 -13.86
C ILE A 100 4.41 -34.04 -13.76
N TYR A 101 4.55 -32.73 -13.51
CA TYR A 101 5.87 -32.10 -13.36
C TYR A 101 6.71 -32.75 -12.25
N TYR A 102 6.13 -32.96 -11.06
CA TYR A 102 6.86 -33.60 -9.96
C TYR A 102 7.26 -35.04 -10.27
N GLU A 103 6.38 -35.80 -10.94
CA GLU A 103 6.65 -37.17 -11.39
C GLU A 103 7.80 -37.23 -12.40
N GLU A 104 7.90 -36.27 -13.34
CA GLU A 104 9.04 -36.14 -14.27
C GLU A 104 10.39 -35.98 -13.53
N PHE A 105 10.39 -35.33 -12.37
CA PHE A 105 11.59 -35.16 -11.53
C PHE A 105 11.81 -36.27 -10.50
N ASN A 106 11.12 -37.41 -10.63
CA ASN A 106 11.13 -38.52 -9.66
C ASN A 106 10.77 -38.07 -8.22
N ARG A 107 9.89 -37.08 -8.08
CA ARG A 107 9.36 -36.62 -6.78
C ARG A 107 7.87 -36.83 -6.72
N THR A 108 7.35 -37.28 -5.59
CA THR A 108 5.90 -37.43 -5.38
C THR A 108 5.32 -36.16 -4.77
N LEU A 109 4.25 -35.64 -5.36
CA LEU A 109 3.46 -34.57 -4.75
C LEU A 109 2.77 -35.13 -3.50
N ASN A 110 3.14 -34.64 -2.32
CA ASN A 110 2.59 -35.10 -1.03
C ASN A 110 1.31 -34.35 -0.66
N ASP A 111 0.49 -34.85 0.27
CA ASP A 111 -0.76 -34.18 0.67
C ASP A 111 -0.55 -32.79 1.31
N GLN A 112 0.68 -32.50 1.75
CA GLN A 112 1.09 -31.20 2.32
C GLN A 112 1.62 -30.22 1.27
N PHE A 113 1.59 -30.56 -0.03
CA PHE A 113 2.17 -29.73 -1.09
C PHE A 113 1.59 -28.32 -1.09
N ALA A 114 0.29 -28.18 -0.86
CA ALA A 114 -0.40 -26.89 -0.82
C ALA A 114 0.12 -25.98 0.30
N SER A 115 0.52 -26.56 1.43
CA SER A 115 1.16 -25.83 2.52
C SER A 115 2.61 -25.50 2.19
N ASN A 116 3.36 -26.47 1.65
CA ASN A 116 4.78 -26.35 1.33
C ASN A 116 5.06 -25.33 0.21
N LEU A 117 4.14 -25.18 -0.73
CA LEU A 117 4.22 -24.24 -1.85
C LEU A 117 3.52 -22.90 -1.56
N GLU A 118 3.13 -22.64 -0.30
CA GLU A 118 2.43 -21.42 0.12
C GLU A 118 1.17 -21.14 -0.72
N LEU A 119 0.44 -22.19 -1.11
CA LEU A 119 -0.78 -22.11 -1.92
C LEU A 119 -2.04 -21.88 -1.07
N LEU A 120 -1.91 -21.95 0.25
CA LEU A 120 -3.00 -21.74 1.19
C LEU A 120 -2.94 -20.34 1.82
N THR A 121 -4.11 -19.77 2.02
CA THR A 121 -4.30 -18.57 2.85
C THR A 121 -4.21 -18.94 4.34
N GLU A 122 -4.10 -17.93 5.23
CA GLU A 122 -4.07 -18.12 6.69
C GLU A 122 -5.30 -18.88 7.24
N LYS A 123 -6.40 -18.93 6.48
CA LYS A 123 -7.64 -19.66 6.82
C LYS A 123 -7.70 -21.07 6.21
N GLY A 124 -6.62 -21.56 5.61
CA GLY A 124 -6.55 -22.89 4.98
C GLY A 124 -7.25 -23.01 3.63
N ALA A 125 -7.77 -21.91 3.06
CA ALA A 125 -8.36 -21.91 1.72
C ALA A 125 -7.30 -21.64 0.66
N PHE A 126 -7.47 -22.18 -0.56
CA PHE A 126 -6.54 -21.91 -1.67
C PHE A 126 -6.49 -20.41 -2.00
N ASN A 127 -5.27 -19.90 -2.17
CA ASN A 127 -5.02 -18.53 -2.59
C ASN A 127 -5.06 -18.39 -4.11
N LEU A 128 -5.00 -17.16 -4.61
CA LEU A 128 -5.10 -16.90 -6.05
C LEU A 128 -3.94 -17.48 -6.89
N TRP A 129 -2.78 -17.80 -6.31
CA TRP A 129 -1.70 -18.45 -7.06
C TRP A 129 -2.12 -19.79 -7.64
N CYS A 130 -3.01 -20.49 -6.94
CA CYS A 130 -3.48 -21.80 -7.36
C CYS A 130 -4.13 -21.77 -8.75
N VAL A 131 -4.78 -20.66 -9.12
CA VAL A 131 -5.44 -20.50 -10.43
C VAL A 131 -4.43 -20.42 -11.59
N PHE A 132 -3.18 -20.05 -11.30
CA PHE A 132 -2.12 -19.98 -12.30
C PHE A 132 -1.29 -21.28 -12.40
N ILE A 133 -1.54 -22.25 -11.51
CA ILE A 133 -0.77 -23.50 -11.38
C ILE A 133 -1.60 -24.72 -11.86
N ILE A 134 -2.90 -24.53 -12.12
CA ILE A 134 -3.78 -25.49 -12.81
C ILE A 134 -3.47 -25.49 -14.30
#